data_AF-A0A8S3GDV0-F1
#
_entry.id   AF-A0A8S3GDV0-F1
#
_cell.length_a   1.000
_cell.length_b   1.000
_cell.length_c   1.000
_cell.angle_alpha   90.00
_cell.angle_beta   90.00
_cell.angle_gamma   90.00
#
_symmetry.space_group_name_H-M   'P 1'
#
loop_
_entity.id
_entity.type
_entity.pdbx_description
1 polymer ?
#
loop_
_entity_poly.entity_id
_entity_poly.type
_entity_poly.pdbx_seq_one_letter_code
_entity_poly.pdbx_strand_id
1 'polypeptide(L)'
;MTNLDLAEWFSAFIHILLTYTLITLLHLAVPAHHVRGYVHDGPKFYRLNGLRVFFIVSLSFIICIGYFQYLDIRYLIRLRMKHSICACILGLIFTFLIVLPFKQNSSSFWLDIYLGRLKNPQLFFNRTDGKILLYLI
;
A
#
# COMPACT_ATOMS: atom_id res chain seq x y z
N MET A 1 -22.03 -12.14 -16.07
CA MET A 1 -21.50 -10.80 -15.72
C MET A 1 -22.04 -9.80 -16.74
N THR A 2 -22.72 -8.75 -16.30
CA THR A 2 -23.19 -7.68 -17.20
C THR A 2 -22.05 -6.69 -17.46
N ASN A 3 -22.11 -5.91 -18.54
CA ASN A 3 -21.12 -4.87 -18.84
C ASN A 3 -20.96 -3.86 -17.68
N LEU A 4 -22.05 -3.58 -16.96
CA LEU A 4 -22.05 -2.71 -15.78
C LEU A 4 -21.21 -3.30 -14.64
N ASP A 5 -21.31 -4.60 -14.40
CA ASP A 5 -20.58 -5.27 -13.32
C ASP A 5 -19.06 -5.25 -13.56
N LEU A 6 -18.64 -5.48 -14.81
CA LEU A 6 -17.23 -5.42 -15.19
C LEU A 6 -16.65 -4.00 -15.06
N ALA A 7 -17.42 -2.98 -15.45
CA ALA A 7 -17.02 -1.59 -15.27
C ALA A 7 -16.83 -1.22 -13.79
N GLU A 8 -17.69 -1.73 -12.90
CA GLU A 8 -17.53 -1.53 -11.45
C GLU A 8 -16.31 -2.24 -10.86
N TRP A 9 -15.99 -3.45 -11.33
CA TRP A 9 -14.75 -4.14 -10.94
C TRP A 9 -13.51 -3.38 -11.37
N PHE A 10 -13.51 -2.90 -12.62
CA PHE A 10 -12.42 -2.07 -13.14
C PHE A 10 -12.28 -0.77 -12.35
N SER A 11 -13.39 -0.07 -12.11
CA SER A 11 -13.45 1.12 -11.27
C SER A 11 -12.87 0.87 -9.88
N ALA A 12 -13.30 -0.19 -9.20
CA ALA A 12 -12.78 -0.55 -7.87
C ALA A 12 -11.27 -0.82 -7.87
N PHE A 13 -10.77 -1.53 -8.89
CA PHE A 13 -9.35 -1.78 -9.04
C PHE A 13 -8.55 -0.49 -9.22
N ILE A 14 -9.02 0.41 -10.09
CA ILE A 14 -8.38 1.71 -10.33
C ILE A 14 -8.39 2.58 -9.07
N HIS A 15 -9.48 2.62 -8.30
CA HIS A 15 -9.54 3.38 -7.05
C HIS A 15 -8.48 2.91 -6.05
N ILE A 16 -8.37 1.61 -5.81
CA ILE A 16 -7.37 1.06 -4.88
C ILE A 16 -5.95 1.32 -5.40
N LEU A 17 -5.69 1.05 -6.68
CA LEU A 17 -4.38 1.28 -7.29
C LEU A 17 -3.96 2.76 -7.19
N LEU A 18 -4.88 3.67 -7.50
CA LEU A 18 -4.64 5.12 -7.43
C LEU A 18 -4.39 5.56 -5.98
N THR A 19 -5.17 5.06 -5.03
CA THR A 19 -5.02 5.38 -3.61
C THR A 19 -3.66 4.93 -3.08
N TYR A 20 -3.28 3.68 -3.35
CA TYR A 20 -1.98 3.13 -2.92
C TYR A 20 -0.81 3.88 -3.58
N THR A 21 -0.95 4.20 -4.86
CA THR A 21 0.05 4.98 -5.60
C THR A 21 0.18 6.39 -5.03
N LEU A 22 -0.93 7.08 -4.76
CA LEU A 22 -0.94 8.42 -4.17
C LEU A 22 -0.27 8.42 -2.79
N ILE A 23 -0.65 7.49 -1.90
CA ILE A 23 -0.06 7.37 -0.56
C ILE A 23 1.45 7.11 -0.68
N THR A 24 1.87 6.22 -1.58
CA THR A 24 3.29 5.91 -1.82
C THR A 24 4.04 7.14 -2.33
N LEU A 25 3.49 7.88 -3.30
CA LEU A 25 4.11 9.09 -3.82
C LEU A 25 4.23 10.18 -2.75
N LEU A 26 3.18 10.37 -1.94
CA LEU A 26 3.22 11.31 -0.81
C LEU A 26 4.26 10.89 0.23
N HIS A 27 4.37 9.62 0.57
CA HIS A 27 5.41 9.09 1.47
C HIS A 27 6.81 9.45 0.99
N LEU A 28 7.05 9.37 -0.33
CA LEU A 28 8.34 9.68 -0.94
C LEU A 28 8.57 11.20 -1.08
N ALA A 29 7.54 11.99 -1.32
CA ALA A 29 7.65 13.43 -1.57
C ALA A 29 7.62 14.29 -0.29
N VAL A 30 6.75 13.96 0.66
CA VAL A 30 6.54 14.76 1.88
C VAL A 30 7.77 14.66 2.79
N PRO A 31 8.25 15.77 3.37
CA PRO A 31 9.42 15.76 4.26
C PRO A 31 9.25 14.76 5.41
N ALA A 32 10.31 14.00 5.68
CA ALA A 32 10.31 12.91 6.64
C ALA A 32 11.42 13.02 7.67
N HIS A 33 11.15 12.52 8.86
CA HIS A 33 12.16 12.33 9.89
C HIS A 33 12.86 10.99 9.68
N HIS A 34 14.18 10.98 9.89
CA HIS A 34 14.98 9.76 9.80
C HIS A 34 15.31 9.30 11.22
N VAL A 35 14.69 8.20 11.65
CA VAL A 35 14.85 7.67 13.01
C VAL A 35 15.75 6.45 12.97
N ARG A 36 16.74 6.37 13.87
CA ARG A 36 17.67 5.24 13.92
C ARG A 36 16.91 3.96 14.27
N GLY A 37 17.16 2.88 13.53
CA GLY A 37 16.60 1.57 13.83
C GLY A 37 17.20 0.95 15.09
N TYR A 38 16.39 0.20 15.85
CA TYR A 38 16.81 -0.47 17.09
C TYR A 38 17.41 -1.86 16.85
N VAL A 39 17.35 -2.38 15.63
CA VAL A 39 17.84 -3.72 15.25
C VAL A 39 19.19 -3.61 14.56
N HIS A 40 20.18 -4.41 14.98
CA HIS A 40 21.53 -4.41 14.43
C HIS A 40 21.60 -4.90 12.97
N ASP A 41 20.75 -5.87 12.60
CA ASP A 41 20.66 -6.44 11.24
C ASP A 41 19.58 -5.75 10.38
N GLY A 42 19.26 -4.49 10.70
CA GLY A 42 18.21 -3.71 10.05
C GLY A 42 18.72 -2.48 9.31
N PRO A 43 17.83 -1.76 8.59
CA PRO A 43 18.15 -0.45 8.08
C PRO A 43 18.61 0.46 9.23
N LYS A 44 19.71 1.18 9.01
CA LYS A 44 20.27 2.10 10.01
C LYS A 44 19.30 3.22 10.36
N PHE A 45 18.50 3.67 9.40
CA PHE A 45 17.51 4.73 9.56
C PHE A 45 16.19 4.38 8.88
N TYR A 46 15.09 4.70 9.55
CA TYR A 46 13.74 4.60 9.05
C TYR A 46 13.20 5.98 8.69
N ARG A 47 12.62 6.08 7.49
CA ARG A 47 11.91 7.27 7.02
C ARG A 47 10.50 7.29 7.59
N LEU A 48 10.19 8.26 8.46
CA LEU A 48 8.89 8.40 9.11
C LEU A 48 8.26 9.76 8.78
N ASN A 49 7.13 9.71 8.07
CA ASN A 49 6.23 10.85 7.82
C ASN A 49 4.76 10.42 7.76
N GLY A 50 4.43 9.21 8.25
CA GLY A 50 3.10 8.61 8.08
C GLY A 50 1.96 9.48 8.60
N LEU A 51 2.14 10.17 9.73
CA LEU A 51 1.14 11.13 10.23
C LEU A 51 0.89 12.29 9.27
N ARG A 52 1.94 12.83 8.64
CA ARG A 52 1.80 13.92 7.66
C ARG A 52 1.05 13.45 6.43
N VAL A 53 1.42 12.28 5.90
CA VAL A 53 0.75 11.67 4.75
C VAL A 53 -0.72 11.38 5.07
N PHE A 54 -1.01 10.80 6.23
CA PHE A 54 -2.36 10.55 6.72
C PHE A 54 -3.20 11.83 6.72
N PHE A 55 -2.72 12.91 7.37
CA PHE A 55 -3.47 14.17 7.40
C PHE A 55 -3.70 14.76 6.01
N ILE A 56 -2.70 14.73 5.12
CA ILE A 56 -2.85 15.22 3.74
C ILE A 56 -3.93 14.43 3.00
N VAL A 57 -3.91 13.10 3.08
CA VAL A 57 -4.87 12.23 2.38
C VAL A 57 -6.27 12.39 2.96
N SER A 58 -6.43 12.37 4.28
CA SER A 58 -7.71 12.53 4.95
C SER A 58 -8.33 13.91 4.67
N LEU A 59 -7.55 14.98 4.74
CA LEU A 59 -8.04 16.33 4.45
C LEU A 59 -8.44 16.47 2.97
N SER A 60 -7.63 15.93 2.05
CA SER A 60 -7.95 15.90 0.62
C SER A 60 -9.25 15.15 0.36
N PHE A 61 -9.44 14.01 1.01
CA PHE A 61 -10.68 13.22 0.90
C PHE A 61 -11.91 13.99 1.40
N ILE A 62 -11.81 14.64 2.56
CA ILE A 62 -12.89 15.46 3.13
C ILE A 62 -13.24 16.62 2.19
N ILE A 63 -12.23 17.32 1.64
CA ILE A 63 -12.43 18.44 0.72
C ILE A 63 -13.08 17.96 -0.60
N CYS A 64 -12.62 16.84 -1.16
CA CYS A 64 -13.16 16.28 -2.40
C CYS A 64 -14.65 15.89 -2.27
N ILE A 65 -15.04 15.38 -1.10
CA ILE A 65 -16.45 15.03 -0.82
C ILE A 65 -17.28 16.27 -0.49
N GLY A 66 -16.83 17.08 0.47
CA GLY A 66 -17.64 18.13 1.07
C GLY A 66 -17.70 19.42 0.26
N TYR A 67 -16.59 19.80 -0.38
CA TYR A 67 -16.50 21.06 -1.12
C TYR A 67 -16.71 20.87 -2.62
N PHE A 68 -15.95 19.95 -3.23
CA PHE A 68 -16.01 19.74 -4.68
C PHE A 68 -17.14 18.82 -5.13
N GLN A 69 -17.70 18.00 -4.23
CA GLN A 69 -18.69 16.98 -4.54
C GLN A 69 -18.23 16.02 -5.67
N TYR A 70 -16.92 15.85 -5.84
CA TYR A 70 -16.34 14.97 -6.87
C TYR A 70 -16.46 13.49 -6.53
N LEU A 71 -16.62 13.17 -5.25
CA LEU A 71 -16.72 11.80 -4.76
C LEU A 71 -18.08 11.55 -4.12
N ASP A 72 -18.84 10.63 -4.70
CA ASP A 72 -20.07 10.12 -4.11
C ASP A 72 -19.76 9.00 -3.10
N ILE A 73 -19.98 9.28 -1.81
CA ILE A 73 -19.81 8.31 -0.72
C ILE A 73 -20.68 7.07 -0.95
N ARG A 74 -21.90 7.22 -1.48
CA ARG A 74 -22.81 6.08 -1.71
C ARG A 74 -22.24 5.14 -2.75
N TYR A 75 -21.61 5.69 -3.80
CA TYR A 75 -20.90 4.90 -4.80
C TYR A 75 -19.71 4.15 -4.20
N LEU A 76 -18.89 4.80 -3.37
CA LEU A 76 -17.77 4.13 -2.68
C LEU A 76 -18.24 3.00 -1.76
N ILE A 77 -19.32 3.21 -1.01
CA ILE A 77 -19.93 2.18 -0.14
C ILE A 77 -20.45 1.02 -0.98
N ARG A 78 -21.08 1.28 -2.13
CA ARG A 78 -21.56 0.24 -3.05
C ARG A 78 -20.40 -0.65 -3.52
N LEU A 79 -19.26 -0.06 -3.83
CA LEU A 79 -18.06 -0.77 -4.29
C LEU A 79 -17.24 -1.42 -3.17
N ARG A 80 -17.59 -1.27 -1.89
CA ARG A 80 -16.76 -1.69 -0.73
C ARG A 80 -16.22 -3.12 -0.81
N MET A 81 -17.05 -4.09 -1.22
CA MET A 81 -16.61 -5.49 -1.28
C MET A 81 -15.65 -5.72 -2.45
N LYS A 82 -15.90 -5.05 -3.59
CA LYS A 82 -15.01 -5.09 -4.75
C LYS A 82 -13.66 -4.46 -4.40
N HIS A 83 -13.67 -3.32 -3.70
CA HIS A 83 -12.47 -2.69 -3.16
C HIS A 83 -11.65 -3.65 -2.28
N SER A 84 -12.29 -4.33 -1.32
CA SER A 84 -11.60 -5.30 -0.44
C SER A 84 -10.96 -6.45 -1.21
N ILE A 85 -11.66 -6.97 -2.22
CA ILE A 85 -11.15 -8.07 -3.06
C ILE A 85 -9.98 -7.58 -3.91
N CYS A 86 -10.08 -6.41 -4.54
CA CYS A 86 -8.99 -5.79 -5.31
C CYS A 86 -7.75 -5.53 -4.43
N ALA A 87 -7.94 -5.03 -3.21
CA ALA A 87 -6.87 -4.81 -2.25
C ALA A 87 -6.18 -6.12 -1.86
N CYS A 88 -6.95 -7.18 -1.62
CA CYS A 88 -6.42 -8.52 -1.34
C CYS A 88 -5.59 -9.07 -2.52
N ILE A 89 -6.11 -8.96 -3.74
CA ILE A 89 -5.39 -9.38 -4.96
C ILE A 89 -4.07 -8.62 -5.11
N LEU A 90 -4.07 -7.30 -4.95
CA LEU A 90 -2.85 -6.49 -5.01
C LEU A 90 -1.84 -6.87 -3.91
N GLY A 91 -2.31 -7.15 -2.69
CA GLY A 91 -1.47 -7.63 -1.59
C GLY A 91 -0.83 -9.00 -1.88
N LEU A 92 -1.58 -9.91 -2.50
CA LEU A 92 -1.07 -11.21 -2.94
C LEU A 92 -0.04 -11.05 -4.06
N ILE A 93 -0.33 -10.22 -5.07
CA ILE A 93 0.62 -9.90 -6.15
C ILE A 93 1.92 -9.32 -5.55
N PHE A 94 1.81 -8.36 -4.64
CA PHE A 94 2.96 -7.76 -3.96
C PHE A 94 3.77 -8.82 -3.19
N THR A 95 3.08 -9.69 -2.45
CA THR A 95 3.71 -10.79 -1.70
C THR A 95 4.49 -11.71 -2.64
N PHE A 96 3.88 -12.12 -3.76
CA PHE A 96 4.55 -12.97 -4.73
C PHE A 96 5.74 -12.27 -5.40
N LEU A 97 5.61 -11.00 -5.77
CA LEU A 97 6.69 -10.22 -6.37
C LEU A 97 7.89 -10.06 -5.43
N ILE A 98 7.67 -9.95 -4.11
CA ILE A 98 8.75 -9.82 -3.13
C ILE A 98 9.34 -11.17 -2.74
N VAL A 99 8.53 -12.23 -2.66
CA VAL A 99 9.00 -13.53 -2.14
C VAL A 99 9.60 -14.41 -3.25
N LEU A 100 8.93 -14.56 -4.39
CA LEU A 100 9.31 -15.54 -5.42
C LEU A 100 10.70 -15.38 -6.02
N PRO A 101 11.26 -14.16 -6.23
CA PRO A 101 12.58 -14.00 -6.84
C PRO A 101 13.73 -14.52 -5.97
N PHE A 102 13.50 -14.75 -4.67
CA PHE A 102 14.56 -15.12 -3.73
C PHE A 102 14.55 -16.62 -3.45
N LYS A 103 15.73 -17.18 -3.18
CA LYS A 103 15.87 -18.59 -2.84
C LYS A 103 15.06 -18.92 -1.59
N GLN A 104 14.47 -20.12 -1.58
CA GLN A 104 13.73 -20.63 -0.44
C GLN A 104 14.61 -20.64 0.81
N ASN A 105 14.11 -20.10 1.92
CA ASN A 105 14.86 -19.95 3.16
C ASN A 105 14.36 -20.91 4.27
N SER A 106 13.12 -21.38 4.19
CA SER A 106 12.52 -22.33 5.14
C SER A 106 12.23 -23.70 4.53
N SER A 107 11.78 -24.63 5.37
CA SER A 107 11.43 -26.00 4.97
C SER A 107 10.20 -26.10 4.07
N SER A 108 9.36 -25.06 3.99
CA SER A 108 8.13 -25.07 3.19
C SER A 108 7.92 -23.76 2.43
N PHE A 109 7.39 -23.86 1.22
CA PHE A 109 6.99 -22.71 0.41
C PHE A 109 5.98 -21.79 1.11
N TRP A 110 5.01 -22.37 1.84
CA TRP A 110 3.99 -21.60 2.55
C TRP A 110 4.55 -20.81 3.73
N LEU A 111 5.54 -21.37 4.43
CA LEU A 111 6.27 -20.67 5.49
C LEU A 111 7.01 -19.46 4.93
N ASP A 112 7.61 -19.59 3.75
CA ASP A 112 8.29 -18.48 3.08
C ASP A 112 7.34 -17.39 2.57
N ILE A 113 6.13 -17.73 2.15
CA ILE A 113 5.09 -16.74 1.84
C ILE A 113 4.67 -15.97 3.10
N TYR A 114 4.44 -16.70 4.21
CA TYR A 114 3.95 -16.11 5.44
C TYR A 114 5.01 -15.26 6.17
N LEU A 115 6.25 -15.76 6.27
CA LEU A 115 7.34 -15.08 6.98
C LEU A 115 8.14 -14.13 6.09
N GLY A 116 8.08 -14.32 4.78
CA GLY A 116 8.95 -13.65 3.81
C GLY A 116 10.34 -14.28 3.73
N ARG A 117 11.01 -14.09 2.59
CA ARG A 117 12.40 -14.54 2.36
C ARG A 117 13.43 -13.43 2.56
N LEU A 118 13.02 -12.17 2.40
CA LEU A 118 13.88 -11.00 2.49
C LEU A 118 13.89 -10.43 3.91
N LYS A 119 15.08 -10.33 4.50
CA LYS A 119 15.28 -9.56 5.73
C LYS A 119 15.30 -8.07 5.36
N ASN A 120 14.27 -7.34 5.79
CA ASN A 120 14.12 -5.87 5.66
C ASN A 120 14.28 -5.35 4.22
N PRO A 121 13.31 -5.64 3.33
CA PRO A 121 13.36 -5.20 1.94
C PRO A 121 13.41 -3.67 1.87
N GLN A 122 14.41 -3.13 1.18
CA GLN A 122 14.48 -1.71 0.87
C GLN A 122 13.97 -1.47 -0.54
N LEU A 123 13.01 -0.56 -0.68
CA LEU A 123 12.37 -0.23 -1.95
C LEU A 123 12.77 1.19 -2.40
N PHE A 124 12.59 1.45 -3.70
CA PHE A 124 12.82 2.77 -4.33
C PHE A 124 14.23 3.35 -4.08
N PHE A 125 15.29 2.63 -4.49
CA PHE A 125 16.68 3.03 -4.29
C PHE A 125 17.02 3.31 -2.81
N ASN A 126 16.59 2.42 -1.92
CA ASN A 126 16.80 2.50 -0.46
C ASN A 126 16.17 3.72 0.22
N ARG A 127 15.15 4.34 -0.39
CA ARG A 127 14.46 5.50 0.19
C ARG A 127 13.40 5.12 1.22
N THR A 128 12.85 3.91 1.14
CA THR A 128 11.88 3.41 2.12
C THR A 128 12.08 1.93 2.40
N ASP A 129 11.80 1.53 3.63
CA ASP A 129 11.65 0.14 4.00
C ASP A 129 10.27 -0.36 3.53
N GLY A 130 10.21 -1.55 2.96
CA GLY A 130 8.99 -2.15 2.42
C GLY A 130 7.97 -2.50 3.49
N LYS A 131 8.40 -2.86 4.71
CA LYS A 131 7.49 -3.09 5.85
C LYS A 131 6.83 -1.79 6.30
N ILE A 132 7.62 -0.71 6.37
CA ILE A 132 7.08 0.62 6.71
C ILE A 132 6.08 1.09 5.68
N LEU A 133 6.37 0.88 4.39
CA LEU A 133 5.43 1.24 3.32
C LEU A 133 4.11 0.47 3.43
N LEU A 134 4.17 -0.83 3.73
CA LEU A 134 2.98 -1.66 3.96
C LEU A 134 2.16 -1.23 5.18
N TYR A 135 2.79 -0.69 6.23
CA TYR A 135 2.05 -0.15 7.37
C TYR A 135 1.35 1.19 7.08
N LEU A 136 1.79 1.89 6.03
CA LEU A 136 1.23 3.19 5.66
C LEU A 136 0.00 3.07 4.78
N ILE A 137 -0.04 2.06 3.92
CA ILE A 137 -1.06 1.82 2.89
C ILE A 137 -2.18 0.96 3.48
#